data_AF-A0A2N2LRI6-F1
#
_entry.id   AF-A0A2N2LRI6-F1
#
_cell.length_a   1.000
_cell.length_b   1.000
_cell.length_c   1.000
_cell.angle_alpha   90.00
_cell.angle_beta   90.00
_cell.angle_gamma   90.00
#
_symmetry.space_group_name_H-M   'P 1'
#
loop_
_entity.id
_entity.type
_entity.pdbx_description
1 polymer ?
#
loop_
_entity_poly.entity_id
_entity_poly.type
_entity_poly.pdbx_seq_one_letter_code
_entity_poly.pdbx_strand_id
1 'polypeptide(L)'
;MAFFDFSLEELRTYKPERMEPDDFDSFWAETLSEVRKYPMNPELNKVDEPMDFIDVYDVTFPGFSGQAIKGWLLTPKNIQKRLPCVVEYIGYGGGRGKPLEHLAWVNAGYAHFIMDNRGQGSSWSSGDTP
;
A
#
# COMPACT_ATOMS: atom_id res chain seq x y z
N MET A 1 -4.11 12.43 -32.41
CA MET A 1 -2.64 12.30 -32.43
C MET A 1 -2.31 10.94 -31.84
N ALA A 2 -1.42 10.14 -32.44
CA ALA A 2 -0.94 8.94 -31.75
C ALA A 2 -0.08 9.35 -30.55
N PHE A 3 -0.13 8.59 -29.46
CA PHE A 3 0.83 8.73 -28.37
C PHE A 3 2.25 8.47 -28.92
N PHE A 4 3.21 9.29 -28.51
CA PHE A 4 4.61 9.16 -28.89
C PHE A 4 5.50 9.37 -27.66
N ASP A 5 6.68 8.76 -27.69
CA ASP A 5 7.76 8.87 -26.70
C ASP A 5 9.08 8.51 -27.41
N PHE A 6 10.20 8.44 -26.68
CA PHE A 6 11.44 7.84 -27.14
C PHE A 6 11.26 6.39 -27.60
N SER A 7 12.11 5.95 -28.53
CA SER A 7 12.17 4.55 -28.93
C SER A 7 12.62 3.66 -27.75
N LEU A 8 12.34 2.36 -27.83
CA LEU A 8 12.74 1.40 -26.79
C LEU A 8 14.26 1.42 -26.51
N GLU A 9 15.08 1.55 -27.54
CA GLU A 9 16.54 1.60 -27.39
C GLU A 9 17.00 2.89 -26.69
N GLU A 10 16.35 4.01 -26.97
CA GLU A 10 16.59 5.27 -26.26
C GLU A 10 16.14 5.15 -24.79
N LEU A 11 14.94 4.63 -24.50
CA LEU A 11 14.43 4.46 -23.13
C LEU A 11 15.33 3.58 -22.25
N ARG A 12 15.95 2.54 -22.80
CA ARG A 12 16.89 1.68 -22.07
C ARG A 12 18.13 2.41 -21.57
N THR A 13 18.53 3.48 -22.25
CA THR A 13 19.72 4.26 -21.92
C THR A 13 19.38 5.64 -21.35
N TYR A 14 18.09 5.98 -21.29
CA TYR A 14 17.62 7.25 -20.80
C TYR A 14 17.93 7.42 -19.31
N LYS A 15 18.86 8.33 -19.02
CA LYS A 15 19.30 8.67 -17.67
C LYS A 15 19.43 10.20 -17.57
N PRO A 16 18.32 10.91 -17.32
CA PRO A 16 18.36 12.37 -17.23
C PRO A 16 19.22 12.80 -16.03
N GLU A 17 19.75 14.02 -16.11
CA GLU A 17 20.37 14.67 -14.96
C GLU A 17 19.33 14.85 -13.85
N ARG A 18 19.69 14.51 -12.61
CA ARG A 18 18.81 14.68 -11.45
C ARG A 18 19.10 16.02 -10.79
N MET A 19 18.05 16.79 -10.49
CA MET A 19 18.15 17.90 -9.54
C MET A 19 17.74 17.38 -8.16
N GLU A 20 18.74 17.04 -7.35
CA GLU A 20 18.57 16.61 -5.97
C GLU A 20 18.88 17.79 -5.04
N PRO A 21 17.96 18.17 -4.14
CA PRO A 21 18.23 19.19 -3.13
C PRO A 21 19.41 18.81 -2.22
N ASP A 22 20.18 19.80 -1.78
CA ASP A 22 21.35 19.59 -0.90
C ASP A 22 20.98 18.90 0.43
N ASP A 23 19.73 19.02 0.87
CA ASP A 23 19.19 18.50 2.12
C ASP A 23 18.36 17.22 1.95
N PHE A 24 18.35 16.59 0.76
CA PHE A 24 17.50 15.43 0.46
C PHE A 24 17.62 14.31 1.49
N ASP A 25 18.84 13.92 1.85
CA ASP A 25 19.10 12.85 2.81
C ASP A 25 18.66 13.24 4.24
N SER A 26 18.98 14.46 4.67
CA SER A 26 18.57 14.97 5.99
C SER A 26 17.06 15.08 6.11
N PHE A 27 16.37 15.56 5.07
CA PHE A 27 14.92 15.67 5.03
C PHE A 27 14.24 14.32 5.30
N TRP A 28 14.67 13.26 4.61
CA TRP A 28 14.10 11.93 4.80
C TRP A 28 14.50 11.30 6.14
N ALA A 29 15.73 11.50 6.59
CA ALA A 29 16.18 11.03 7.90
C ALA A 29 15.36 11.64 9.04
N GLU A 30 15.13 12.95 8.99
CA GLU A 30 14.32 13.70 9.95
C GLU A 30 12.87 13.23 9.89
N THR A 31 12.27 13.18 8.70
CA THR A 31 10.89 12.71 8.48
C THR A 31 10.67 11.32 9.10
N LEU A 32 11.57 10.36 8.85
CA LEU A 32 11.47 9.02 9.42
C LEU A 32 11.71 8.99 10.93
N SER A 33 12.58 9.86 11.45
CA SER A 33 12.80 10.01 12.89
C SER A 33 11.53 10.51 13.60
N GLU A 34 10.77 11.39 12.98
CA GLU A 34 9.50 11.90 13.51
C GLU A 34 8.42 10.82 13.54
N VAL A 35 8.29 10.05 12.46
CA VAL A 35 7.34 8.93 12.41
C VAL A 35 7.63 7.90 13.51
N ARG A 36 8.91 7.59 13.77
CA ARG A 36 9.32 6.62 14.81
C ARG A 36 9.00 7.06 16.24
N LYS A 37 8.65 8.33 16.47
CA LYS A 37 8.16 8.80 17.78
C LYS A 37 6.77 8.27 18.11
N TYR A 38 6.00 7.85 17.10
CA TYR A 38 4.68 7.26 17.26
C TYR A 38 4.81 5.71 17.29
N PRO A 39 4.38 5.04 18.37
CA PRO A 39 4.44 3.58 18.45
C PRO A 39 3.62 2.90 17.35
N MET A 40 4.22 1.94 16.65
CA MET A 40 3.53 1.14 15.63
C MET A 40 2.62 0.09 16.30
N ASN A 41 1.38 0.50 16.59
CA ASN A 41 0.34 -0.33 17.20
C ASN A 41 -0.87 -0.43 16.25
N PRO A 42 -0.80 -1.25 15.19
CA PRO A 42 -1.91 -1.39 14.27
C PRO A 42 -3.10 -2.11 14.94
N GLU A 43 -4.30 -1.63 14.67
CA GLU A 43 -5.55 -2.30 14.99
C GLU A 43 -5.96 -3.19 13.81
N LEU A 44 -6.19 -4.48 14.07
CA LEU A 44 -6.62 -5.44 13.07
C LEU A 44 -7.99 -5.98 13.46
N ASN A 45 -9.04 -5.46 12.83
CA ASN A 45 -10.41 -5.88 13.08
C ASN A 45 -10.81 -6.93 12.05
N LYS A 46 -11.01 -8.18 12.46
CA LYS A 46 -11.47 -9.23 11.55
C LYS A 46 -12.87 -8.88 11.03
N VAL A 47 -13.04 -8.92 9.71
CA VAL A 47 -14.32 -8.66 9.04
C VAL A 47 -14.93 -9.97 8.60
N ASP A 48 -16.24 -10.10 8.79
CA ASP A 48 -16.99 -11.24 8.28
C ASP A 48 -17.30 -11.03 6.80
N GLU A 49 -16.51 -11.66 5.95
CA GLU A 49 -16.68 -11.70 4.49
C GLU A 49 -17.02 -13.14 4.08
N PRO A 50 -17.82 -13.36 3.02
CA PRO A 50 -18.23 -14.69 2.56
C PRO A 50 -17.10 -15.41 1.80
N MET A 51 -15.91 -15.49 2.40
CA MET A 51 -14.73 -16.17 1.88
C MET A 51 -14.39 -17.38 2.76
N ASP A 52 -14.50 -18.58 2.21
CA ASP A 52 -14.29 -19.82 2.99
C ASP A 52 -12.84 -20.01 3.43
N PHE A 53 -11.88 -19.59 2.60
CA PHE A 53 -10.45 -19.91 2.77
C PHE A 53 -9.57 -18.71 3.13
N ILE A 54 -10.14 -17.50 3.25
CA ILE A 54 -9.39 -16.27 3.47
C ILE A 54 -9.95 -15.55 4.70
N ASP A 55 -9.05 -15.17 5.61
CA ASP A 55 -9.36 -14.24 6.68
C ASP A 55 -9.06 -12.82 6.21
N VAL A 56 -10.01 -11.91 6.44
CA VAL A 56 -9.95 -10.49 6.07
C VAL A 56 -9.92 -9.65 7.34
N TYR A 57 -9.03 -8.67 7.39
CA TYR A 57 -8.94 -7.71 8.48
C TYR A 57 -9.00 -6.28 7.95
N ASP A 58 -9.89 -5.47 8.52
CA ASP A 58 -9.84 -4.02 8.44
C ASP A 58 -8.70 -3.52 9.32
N VAL A 59 -7.67 -2.96 8.70
CA VAL A 59 -6.47 -2.48 9.39
C VAL A 59 -6.53 -0.97 9.55
N THR A 60 -6.19 -0.50 10.74
CA THR A 60 -5.87 0.90 11.01
C THR A 60 -4.48 0.98 11.63
N PHE A 61 -3.57 1.79 11.11
CA PHE A 61 -2.23 1.96 11.68
C PHE A 61 -1.78 3.42 11.68
N PRO A 62 -0.86 3.82 12.59
CA PRO A 62 -0.35 5.19 12.61
C PRO A 62 0.66 5.41 11.47
N GLY A 63 0.31 6.30 10.55
CA GLY A 63 1.19 6.80 9.48
C GLY A 63 1.98 8.04 9.90
N PHE A 64 2.23 8.93 8.93
CA PHE A 64 2.93 10.19 9.19
C PHE A 64 2.23 11.01 10.29
N SER A 65 3.02 11.53 11.24
CA SER A 65 2.55 12.25 12.44
C SER A 65 1.48 11.52 13.26
N GLY A 66 1.48 10.18 13.24
CA GLY A 66 0.52 9.35 13.97
C GLY A 66 -0.88 9.34 13.37
N GLN A 67 -1.08 9.90 12.19
CA GLN A 67 -2.40 9.95 11.53
C GLN A 67 -2.84 8.53 11.13
N ALA A 68 -4.09 8.20 11.40
CA ALA A 68 -4.65 6.88 11.09
C ALA A 68 -4.71 6.64 9.57
N ILE A 69 -4.11 5.53 9.13
CA ILE A 69 -4.16 5.03 7.76
C ILE A 69 -4.94 3.72 7.74
N LYS A 70 -5.84 3.57 6.77
CA LYS A 70 -6.66 2.37 6.58
C LYS A 70 -5.96 1.39 5.63
N GLY A 71 -6.35 0.13 5.70
CA GLY A 71 -5.91 -0.88 4.76
C GLY A 71 -6.68 -2.18 4.89
N TRP A 72 -6.50 -3.09 3.95
CA TRP A 72 -6.98 -4.46 4.06
C TRP A 72 -5.80 -5.39 4.31
N LEU A 73 -5.95 -6.36 5.20
CA LEU A 73 -5.05 -7.50 5.30
C LEU A 73 -5.83 -8.77 4.99
N LEU A 74 -5.41 -9.49 3.96
CA LEU A 74 -5.95 -10.79 3.57
C LEU A 74 -4.91 -11.86 3.86
N THR A 75 -5.34 -12.95 4.51
CA THR A 75 -4.46 -14.09 4.81
C THR A 75 -5.18 -15.41 4.54
N PRO A 76 -4.47 -16.48 4.13
CA PRO A 76 -5.10 -17.80 4.02
C PRO A 76 -5.47 -18.31 5.42
N LYS A 77 -6.68 -18.86 5.56
CA LYS A 77 -7.16 -19.41 6.83
C LYS A 77 -6.34 -20.60 7.28
N ASN A 78 -6.33 -20.81 8.60
CA ASN A 78 -5.76 -22.00 9.25
C ASN A 78 -4.26 -22.25 8.97
N ILE A 79 -3.51 -21.19 8.62
CA ILE A 79 -2.07 -21.30 8.45
C ILE A 79 -1.36 -20.96 9.76
N GLN A 80 -0.60 -21.92 10.30
CA GLN A 80 0.19 -21.73 11.52
C GLN A 80 1.66 -21.35 11.26
N LYS A 81 2.12 -21.43 10.01
CA LYS A 81 3.47 -21.00 9.62
C LYS A 81 3.50 -19.50 9.33
N ARG A 82 4.69 -18.89 9.44
CA ARG A 82 4.91 -17.54 8.92
C ARG A 82 4.69 -17.50 7.42
N LEU A 83 3.97 -16.49 6.96
CA LEU A 83 3.68 -16.27 5.55
C LEU A 83 4.66 -15.24 4.97
N PRO A 84 5.07 -15.38 3.70
CA PRO A 84 5.59 -14.24 2.96
C PRO A 84 4.48 -13.18 2.82
N CYS A 85 4.84 -11.91 2.70
CA CYS A 85 3.88 -10.81 2.63
C CYS A 85 4.11 -9.95 1.39
N VAL A 86 3.02 -9.58 0.71
CA VAL A 86 3.00 -8.54 -0.32
C VAL A 86 2.33 -7.31 0.27
N VAL A 87 2.99 -6.17 0.15
CA VAL A 87 2.41 -4.84 0.44
C VAL A 87 2.10 -4.18 -0.89
N GLU A 88 0.83 -3.90 -1.14
CA GLU A 88 0.34 -3.27 -2.35
C GLU A 88 0.02 -1.78 -2.12
N TYR A 89 0.50 -0.94 -3.04
CA TYR A 89 0.19 0.48 -3.12
C TYR A 89 -0.71 0.75 -4.33
N ILE A 90 -1.64 1.67 -4.17
CA ILE A 90 -2.77 1.83 -5.09
C ILE A 90 -2.49 2.96 -6.09
N GLY A 91 -2.89 2.76 -7.35
CA GLY A 91 -2.78 3.76 -8.40
C GLY A 91 -3.56 5.06 -8.09
N TYR A 92 -3.16 6.15 -8.74
CA TYR A 92 -3.73 7.48 -8.52
C TYR A 92 -5.25 7.51 -8.74
N GLY A 93 -5.97 8.21 -7.87
CA GLY A 93 -7.44 8.30 -7.82
C GLY A 93 -8.14 7.11 -7.16
N GLY A 94 -7.40 6.03 -6.86
CA GLY A 94 -7.92 4.84 -6.21
C GLY A 94 -7.70 4.84 -4.69
N GLY A 95 -8.48 4.00 -4.02
CA GLY A 95 -8.35 3.65 -2.61
C GLY A 95 -8.48 2.14 -2.44
N ARG A 96 -8.46 1.66 -1.19
CA ARG A 96 -8.37 0.22 -0.85
C ARG A 96 -9.49 -0.67 -1.41
N GLY A 97 -10.60 -0.10 -1.86
CA GLY A 97 -11.70 -0.83 -2.48
C GLY A 97 -12.30 -1.88 -1.56
N LYS A 98 -12.83 -2.96 -2.12
CA LYS A 98 -13.35 -4.10 -1.35
C LYS A 98 -12.33 -5.25 -1.25
N PRO A 99 -12.37 -6.06 -0.17
CA PRO A 99 -11.49 -7.21 -0.02
C PRO A 99 -11.53 -8.21 -1.19
N LEU A 100 -12.72 -8.42 -1.78
CA LEU A 100 -12.92 -9.34 -2.92
C LEU A 100 -12.16 -8.95 -4.20
N GLU A 101 -11.65 -7.71 -4.29
CA GLU A 101 -10.86 -7.24 -5.42
C GLU A 101 -9.40 -7.74 -5.35
N HIS A 102 -8.95 -8.24 -4.18
CA HIS A 102 -7.53 -8.41 -3.84
C HIS A 102 -7.09 -9.87 -3.61
N LEU A 103 -7.61 -10.80 -4.40
CA LEU A 103 -7.52 -12.24 -4.13
C LEU A 103 -6.26 -12.95 -4.70
N ALA A 104 -5.52 -12.31 -5.59
CA ALA A 104 -4.42 -12.98 -6.33
C ALA A 104 -3.31 -13.48 -5.39
N TRP A 105 -2.74 -12.59 -4.57
CA TRP A 105 -1.60 -12.91 -3.70
C TRP A 105 -1.95 -13.88 -2.58
N VAL A 106 -3.13 -13.72 -1.98
CA VAL A 106 -3.58 -14.62 -0.91
C VAL A 106 -3.84 -16.04 -1.42
N ASN A 107 -4.38 -16.19 -2.63
CA ASN A 107 -4.50 -17.50 -3.27
C ASN A 107 -3.15 -18.09 -3.70
N ALA A 108 -2.13 -17.26 -3.93
CA ALA A 108 -0.76 -17.70 -4.14
C ALA A 108 -0.01 -18.04 -2.83
N GLY A 109 -0.67 -17.94 -1.67
CA GLY A 109 -0.10 -18.32 -0.37
C GLY A 109 0.67 -17.21 0.35
N TYR A 110 0.43 -15.94 -0.01
CA TYR A 110 0.99 -14.77 0.67
C TYR A 110 -0.02 -14.17 1.66
N ALA A 111 0.46 -13.51 2.71
CA ALA A 111 -0.31 -12.45 3.32
C ALA A 111 -0.33 -11.26 2.35
N HIS A 112 -1.48 -10.62 2.15
CA HIS A 112 -1.64 -9.51 1.23
C HIS A 112 -2.16 -8.28 1.98
N PHE A 113 -1.32 -7.25 2.11
CA PHE A 113 -1.68 -5.99 2.73
C PHE A 113 -1.85 -4.91 1.67
N ILE A 114 -3.04 -4.32 1.59
CA ILE A 114 -3.38 -3.25 0.67
C ILE A 114 -3.44 -1.96 1.46
N MET A 115 -2.49 -1.05 1.21
CA MET A 115 -2.41 0.23 1.89
C MET A 115 -3.29 1.25 1.17
N ASP A 116 -4.24 1.84 1.89
CA ASP A 116 -5.12 2.86 1.32
C ASP A 116 -4.39 4.20 1.11
N ASN A 117 -4.87 5.00 0.15
CA ASN A 117 -4.28 6.28 -0.20
C ASN A 117 -5.00 7.43 0.52
N ARG A 118 -4.27 8.14 1.39
CA ARG A 118 -4.77 9.32 2.11
C ARG A 118 -5.39 10.36 1.17
N GLY A 119 -6.63 10.76 1.45
CA GLY A 119 -7.37 11.79 0.71
C GLY A 119 -7.73 11.43 -0.74
N GLN A 120 -7.54 10.17 -1.16
CA GLN A 120 -7.94 9.70 -2.49
C GLN A 120 -9.11 8.71 -2.39
N GLY A 121 -9.26 7.82 -3.38
CA GLY A 121 -10.33 6.83 -3.38
C GLY A 121 -11.68 7.35 -3.86
N SER A 122 -11.67 8.22 -4.86
CA SER A 122 -12.88 8.87 -5.40
C SER A 122 -13.03 8.77 -6.91
N SER A 123 -12.06 8.17 -7.61
CA SER A 123 -12.09 8.06 -9.08
C SER A 123 -12.56 6.68 -9.56
N TRP A 124 -11.85 5.61 -9.19
CA TRP A 124 -12.11 4.26 -9.73
C TRP A 124 -12.17 3.15 -8.68
N SER A 125 -11.73 3.43 -7.44
CA SER A 125 -11.90 2.56 -6.29
C SER A 125 -12.04 3.41 -5.03
N SER A 126 -12.82 2.97 -4.05
CA SER A 126 -13.13 3.73 -2.83
C SER A 126 -11.99 3.70 -1.81
N GLY A 127 -11.77 4.81 -1.11
CA GLY A 127 -10.83 4.92 0.01
C GLY A 127 -11.53 5.30 1.30
N ASP A 128 -10.95 4.91 2.44
CA ASP A 128 -11.46 5.17 3.78
C ASP A 128 -10.44 5.96 4.65
N THR A 129 -9.23 6.20 4.14
CA THR A 129 -8.23 7.05 4.77
C THR A 129 -8.56 8.52 4.49
N PRO A 130 -8.84 9.33 5.52
CA PRO A 130 -9.18 10.74 5.36
C PRO A 130 -8.19 11.56 4.55
#